data_AF-A0AAW1LYN7-F1
#
_entry.id   AF-A0AAW1LYN7-F1
#
_cell.length_a   1.000
_cell.length_b   1.000
_cell.length_c   1.000
_cell.angle_alpha   90.00
_cell.angle_beta   90.00
_cell.angle_gamma   90.00
#
_symmetry.space_group_name_H-M   'P 1'
#
loop_
_entity.id
_entity.type
_entity.pdbx_description
1 polymer ?
#
loop_
_entity_poly.entity_id
_entity_poly.type
_entity_poly.pdbx_seq_one_letter_code
_entity_poly.pdbx_strand_id
1 'polypeptide(L)'
;MIRFAVKLGLAGGAVYYVADQGVWKDSTETTKLYEKINEGLKPYLQEAKAQIPIEIPELPKSSRISYLTKLYWNQGVLASFRFIGDLPSHAVDWTNKGIAAVKNNEEIKKFCDSFSSAATVAEPQKTEEKSK
;
A
#
# COMPACT_ATOMS: atom_id res chain seq x y z
N MET A 1 1.19 -2.01 15.26
CA MET A 1 2.14 -2.77 14.42
C MET A 1 1.64 -4.17 14.02
N ILE A 2 1.12 -5.00 14.94
CA ILE A 2 0.67 -6.38 14.64
C ILE A 2 -0.40 -6.45 13.52
N ARG A 3 -1.38 -5.55 13.51
CA ARG A 3 -2.41 -5.49 12.44
C ARG A 3 -1.83 -5.22 11.05
N PHE A 4 -0.75 -4.44 10.97
CA PHE A 4 -0.05 -4.20 9.71
C PHE A 4 0.75 -5.44 9.29
N ALA A 5 1.44 -6.10 10.23
CA ALA A 5 2.17 -7.33 9.96
C ALA A 5 1.25 -8.46 9.47
N VAL A 6 0.06 -8.62 10.07
CA VAL A 6 -0.93 -9.61 9.62
C VAL A 6 -1.45 -9.28 8.22
N LYS A 7 -1.77 -8.01 7.93
CA LYS A 7 -2.21 -7.59 6.60
C LYS A 7 -1.12 -7.77 5.54
N LEU A 8 0.14 -7.43 5.87
CA LEU A 8 1.29 -7.65 5.00
C LEU A 8 1.59 -9.13 4.80
N GLY A 9 1.45 -9.96 5.82
CA GLY A 9 1.61 -11.41 5.72
C GLY A 9 0.53 -12.05 4.84
N LEU A 10 -0.72 -11.65 4.98
CA LEU A 10 -1.83 -12.09 4.12
C LEU A 10 -1.63 -11.64 2.66
N ALA A 11 -1.30 -10.37 2.44
CA ALA A 11 -1.05 -9.85 1.12
C ALA A 11 0.18 -10.51 0.48
N GLY A 12 1.28 -10.65 1.22
CA GLY A 12 2.50 -11.31 0.76
C GLY A 12 2.29 -12.80 0.47
N GLY A 13 1.52 -13.50 1.31
CA GLY A 13 1.16 -14.90 1.09
C GLY A 13 0.28 -15.09 -0.15
N ALA A 14 -0.70 -14.20 -0.36
CA ALA A 14 -1.52 -14.21 -1.58
C ALA A 14 -0.67 -13.97 -2.84
N VAL A 15 0.24 -12.99 -2.79
CA VAL A 15 1.15 -12.70 -3.90
C VAL A 15 2.10 -13.88 -4.16
N TYR A 16 2.66 -14.49 -3.11
CA TYR A 16 3.54 -15.65 -3.23
C TYR A 16 2.82 -16.84 -3.85
N TYR A 17 1.58 -17.12 -3.42
CA TYR A 17 0.76 -18.18 -3.99
C TYR A 17 0.45 -17.94 -5.47
N VAL A 18 0.09 -16.71 -5.86
CA VAL A 18 -0.17 -16.34 -7.26
C VAL A 18 1.10 -16.44 -8.12
N ALA A 19 2.27 -16.08 -7.57
CA ALA A 19 3.55 -16.23 -8.23
C ALA A 19 3.93 -17.71 -8.42
N ASP A 20 3.69 -18.55 -7.41
CA ASP A 20 4.00 -19.99 -7.48
C ASP A 20 3.09 -20.74 -8.44
N GLN A 21 1.80 -20.35 -8.51
CA GLN A 21 0.84 -20.83 -9.52
C GLN A 21 1.22 -20.46 -10.96
N GLY A 22 2.32 -19.75 -11.17
CA GLY A 22 2.88 -19.51 -12.50
C GLY A 22 2.15 -18.43 -13.30
N VAL A 23 1.34 -17.59 -12.64
CA VAL A 23 0.73 -16.40 -13.27
C VAL A 23 1.81 -15.40 -13.71
N TRP A 24 2.96 -15.42 -13.04
CA TRP A 24 4.10 -14.53 -13.27
C TRP A 24 5.38 -15.29 -13.68
N LYS A 25 5.31 -16.61 -13.88
CA LYS A 25 6.43 -17.45 -14.36
C LYS A 25 6.44 -17.50 -15.90
N ASP A 26 7.25 -18.39 -16.47
CA ASP A 26 7.38 -18.58 -17.91
C ASP A 26 6.03 -18.81 -18.60
N SER A 27 5.89 -18.24 -19.80
CA SER A 27 4.68 -18.29 -20.62
C SER A 27 4.12 -19.71 -20.79
N THR A 28 4.96 -20.73 -20.76
CA THR A 28 4.61 -22.14 -20.89
C THR A 28 3.85 -22.67 -19.67
N GLU A 29 4.18 -22.20 -18.47
CA GLU A 29 3.54 -22.60 -17.21
C GLU A 29 2.18 -21.91 -17.06
N THR A 30 2.10 -20.62 -17.42
CA THR A 30 0.84 -19.87 -17.43
C THR A 30 -0.16 -20.43 -18.43
N THR A 31 0.29 -20.90 -19.60
CA THR A 31 -0.59 -21.50 -20.62
C THR A 31 -1.17 -22.83 -20.13
N LYS A 32 -0.36 -23.68 -19.49
CA LYS A 32 -0.84 -24.94 -18.89
C LYS A 32 -1.82 -24.70 -17.75
N LEU A 33 -1.58 -23.69 -16.92
CA LEU A 33 -2.53 -23.29 -15.87
C LEU A 33 -3.86 -22.85 -16.48
N TYR A 34 -3.81 -22.04 -17.54
CA TYR A 34 -5.00 -21.58 -18.25
C TYR A 34 -5.78 -22.75 -18.86
N GLU A 35 -5.10 -23.71 -19.50
CA GLU A 35 -5.72 -24.93 -20.03
C GLU A 35 -6.41 -25.74 -18.92
N LYS A 36 -5.74 -25.95 -17.79
CA LYS A 36 -6.29 -26.68 -16.64
C LYS A 36 -7.53 -25.99 -16.04
N ILE A 37 -7.50 -24.67 -15.94
CA ILE A 37 -8.63 -23.87 -15.47
C ILE A 37 -9.78 -23.96 -16.48
N ASN A 38 -9.49 -23.85 -17.77
CA ASN A 38 -10.48 -23.95 -18.83
C ASN A 38 -11.12 -25.35 -18.88
N GLU A 39 -10.33 -26.43 -18.70
CA GLU A 39 -10.83 -27.80 -18.61
C GLU A 39 -11.74 -28.02 -17.40
N GLY A 40 -11.39 -27.45 -16.24
CA GLY A 40 -12.25 -27.47 -15.05
C GLY A 40 -13.53 -26.66 -15.20
N LEU A 41 -13.50 -25.56 -15.98
CA LEU A 41 -14.65 -24.68 -16.23
C LEU A 41 -15.55 -25.15 -17.37
N LYS A 42 -15.05 -25.96 -18.31
CA LYS A 42 -15.81 -26.53 -19.45
C LYS A 42 -17.15 -27.16 -19.05
N PRO A 43 -17.26 -28.05 -18.06
CA PRO A 43 -18.54 -28.66 -17.70
C PRO A 43 -19.54 -27.63 -17.16
N TYR A 44 -19.09 -26.70 -16.33
CA TYR A 44 -19.94 -25.65 -15.75
C TYR A 44 -20.36 -24.57 -16.75
N LEU A 45 -19.52 -24.28 -17.74
CA LEU A 45 -19.86 -23.37 -18.84
C LEU A 45 -20.94 -23.95 -19.75
N GLN A 46 -21.01 -25.27 -19.92
CA GLN A 46 -22.08 -25.91 -20.67
C GLN A 46 -23.41 -25.87 -19.93
N GLU A 47 -23.41 -26.11 -18.61
CA GLU A 47 -24.61 -25.99 -17.78
C GLU A 47 -25.09 -24.54 -17.65
N ALA A 48 -24.16 -23.58 -17.53
CA ALA A 48 -24.48 -22.15 -17.47
C ALA A 48 -25.02 -21.62 -18.81
N LYS A 49 -24.49 -22.09 -19.95
CA LYS A 49 -25.06 -21.78 -21.28
C LYS A 49 -26.44 -22.38 -21.50
N ALA A 50 -26.75 -23.53 -20.88
CA ALA A 50 -28.05 -24.19 -21.02
C ALA A 50 -29.16 -23.50 -20.20
N GLN A 51 -28.81 -22.92 -19.04
CA GLN A 51 -29.78 -22.26 -18.15
C GLN A 51 -29.96 -20.76 -18.42
N ILE A 52 -29.05 -20.13 -19.16
CA ILE A 52 -29.05 -18.68 -19.39
C ILE A 52 -28.95 -18.42 -20.90
N PRO A 53 -30.07 -18.14 -21.60
CA PRO A 53 -30.05 -17.63 -22.98
C PRO A 53 -29.63 -16.16 -22.96
N ILE A 54 -28.40 -15.89 -22.54
CA ILE A 54 -27.77 -14.59 -22.70
C ILE A 54 -26.67 -14.80 -23.73
N GLU A 55 -26.82 -14.15 -24.89
CA GLU A 55 -25.73 -13.96 -25.84
C GLU A 55 -24.58 -13.31 -25.07
N ILE A 56 -23.59 -14.12 -24.69
CA ILE A 56 -22.37 -13.63 -24.05
C ILE A 56 -21.77 -12.66 -25.06
N PRO A 57 -21.74 -11.34 -24.79
CA PRO A 57 -21.16 -10.39 -25.72
C PRO A 57 -19.73 -10.86 -25.99
N GLU A 58 -19.34 -10.87 -27.27
CA GLU A 58 -18.03 -11.38 -27.68
C GLU A 58 -16.96 -10.81 -26.74
N LEU A 59 -16.29 -11.71 -26.01
CA LEU A 59 -15.20 -11.34 -25.12
C LEU A 59 -14.29 -10.38 -25.89
N PRO A 60 -13.93 -9.23 -25.30
CA PRO A 60 -13.15 -8.23 -26.00
C PRO A 60 -11.93 -8.92 -26.62
N LYS A 61 -11.84 -8.86 -27.95
CA LYS A 61 -10.81 -9.56 -28.76
C LYS A 61 -9.47 -9.47 -28.04
N SER A 62 -8.68 -10.55 -27.99
CA SER A 62 -7.39 -10.61 -27.26
C SER A 62 -6.51 -9.35 -27.44
N SER A 63 -6.57 -8.73 -28.62
CA SER A 63 -5.93 -7.44 -28.93
C SER A 63 -6.38 -6.27 -28.03
N ARG A 64 -7.66 -6.19 -27.66
CA ARG A 64 -8.23 -5.19 -26.76
C ARG A 64 -7.76 -5.40 -25.33
N ILE A 65 -7.66 -6.64 -24.85
CA ILE A 65 -7.10 -6.95 -23.53
C ILE A 65 -5.62 -6.55 -23.50
N SER A 66 -4.83 -6.95 -24.50
CA SER A 66 -3.42 -6.56 -24.62
C SER A 66 -3.24 -5.03 -24.64
N TYR A 67 -4.11 -4.31 -25.35
CA TYR A 67 -4.09 -2.85 -25.37
C TYR A 67 -4.40 -2.24 -23.99
N LEU A 68 -5.44 -2.74 -23.31
CA LEU A 68 -5.80 -2.27 -21.97
C LEU A 68 -4.67 -2.54 -20.97
N THR A 69 -4.09 -3.74 -20.99
CA THR A 69 -2.94 -4.07 -20.13
C THR A 69 -1.77 -3.11 -20.35
N LYS A 70 -1.42 -2.80 -21.60
CA LYS A 70 -0.37 -1.83 -21.94
C LYS A 70 -0.71 -0.42 -21.43
N LEU A 71 -1.96 0.02 -21.62
CA LEU A 71 -2.42 1.34 -21.18
C LEU A 71 -2.35 1.48 -19.66
N TYR A 72 -2.89 0.51 -18.93
CA TYR A 72 -2.89 0.51 -17.47
C TYR A 72 -1.48 0.39 -16.89
N TRP A 73 -0.61 -0.40 -17.52
CA TRP A 73 0.80 -0.47 -17.14
C TRP A 73 1.48 0.89 -17.24
N ASN A 74 1.36 1.56 -18.39
CA ASN A 74 1.96 2.87 -18.60
C ASN A 74 1.40 3.94 -17.63
N GLN A 75 0.09 3.91 -17.37
CA GLN A 75 -0.53 4.80 -16.38
C GLN A 75 -0.03 4.50 -14.96
N GLY A 76 0.13 3.22 -14.61
CA GLY A 76 0.65 2.78 -13.31
C GLY A 76 2.09 3.22 -13.08
N VAL A 77 2.96 3.03 -14.09
CA VAL A 77 4.35 3.51 -14.05
C VAL A 77 4.39 5.03 -13.86
N LEU A 78 3.62 5.76 -14.66
CA LEU A 78 3.56 7.22 -14.58
C LEU A 78 3.03 7.73 -13.23
N ALA A 79 1.97 7.10 -12.70
CA ALA A 79 1.42 7.43 -11.39
C ALA A 79 2.44 7.17 -10.27
N SER A 80 3.23 6.10 -10.38
CA SER A 80 4.23 5.75 -9.37
C SER A 80 5.39 6.75 -9.36
N PHE A 81 5.89 7.15 -10.53
CA PHE A 81 6.92 8.18 -10.62
C PHE A 81 6.42 9.56 -10.18
N ARG A 82 5.17 9.91 -10.50
CA ARG A 82 4.53 11.14 -9.98
C ARG A 82 4.44 11.11 -8.46
N PHE A 83 3.99 10.00 -7.88
CA PHE A 83 3.93 9.84 -6.43
C PHE A 83 5.30 9.98 -5.77
N ILE A 84 6.37 9.43 -6.37
CA ILE A 84 7.74 9.62 -5.87
C ILE A 84 8.17 11.09 -5.97
N GLY A 85 7.82 11.78 -7.06
CA GLY A 85 8.07 13.21 -7.22
C GLY A 85 7.32 14.08 -6.22
N ASP A 86 6.07 13.72 -5.91
CA ASP A 86 5.20 14.40 -4.94
C ASP A 86 5.39 13.89 -3.49
N LEU A 87 6.30 12.95 -3.27
CA LEU A 87 6.56 12.37 -1.96
C LEU A 87 7.05 13.41 -0.93
N PRO A 88 7.92 14.38 -1.28
CA PRO A 88 8.34 15.43 -0.36
C PRO A 88 7.17 16.31 0.09
N SER A 89 6.24 16.65 -0.80
CA SER A 89 5.08 17.48 -0.46
C SER A 89 4.11 16.71 0.44
N HIS A 90 3.84 15.43 0.16
CA HIS A 90 3.05 14.57 1.03
C HIS A 90 3.69 14.37 2.42
N ALA A 91 5.01 14.21 2.49
CA ALA A 91 5.73 14.08 3.76
C ALA A 91 5.66 15.36 4.61
N VAL A 92 5.75 16.53 3.97
CA VAL A 92 5.58 17.83 4.64
C VAL A 92 4.14 17.98 5.14
N ASP A 93 3.14 17.66 4.33
CA ASP A 93 1.72 17.73 4.72
C ASP A 93 1.39 16.79 5.90
N TRP A 94 1.90 15.56 5.88
CA TRP A 94 1.70 14.62 6.97
C TRP A 94 2.43 15.04 8.24
N THR A 95 3.65 15.57 8.12
CA THR A 95 4.40 16.15 9.25
C THR A 95 3.66 17.33 9.86
N ASN A 96 3.18 18.26 9.03
CA ASN A 96 2.42 19.43 9.49
C ASN A 96 1.11 19.03 10.18
N LYS A 97 0.39 18.05 9.63
CA LYS A 97 -0.82 17.47 10.25
C LYS A 97 -0.51 16.79 11.59
N GLY A 98 0.61 16.07 11.67
CA GLY A 98 1.08 15.45 12.90
C GLY A 98 1.41 16.47 13.98
N ILE A 99 2.16 17.52 13.62
CA ILE A 99 2.49 18.63 14.54
C ILE A 99 1.22 19.36 14.99
N ALA A 100 0.27 19.62 14.09
CA ALA A 100 -1.01 20.24 14.43
C ALA A 100 -1.83 19.37 15.40
N ALA A 101 -1.90 18.06 15.16
CA ALA A 101 -2.59 17.12 16.05
C ALA A 101 -1.95 17.05 17.44
N VAL A 102 -0.61 17.10 17.52
CA VAL A 102 0.12 17.14 18.79
C VAL A 102 -0.12 18.44 19.54
N LYS A 103 -0.07 19.60 18.86
CA LYS A 103 -0.30 20.92 19.48
C LYS A 103 -1.73 21.10 20.00
N ASN A 104 -2.71 20.45 19.38
CA ASN A 104 -4.11 20.51 19.79
C ASN A 104 -4.42 19.59 20.98
N ASN A 105 -3.49 18.74 21.41
CA ASN A 105 -3.68 17.83 22.54
C ASN A 105 -3.01 18.39 23.81
N GLU A 106 -3.81 18.78 24.80
CA GLU A 106 -3.33 19.38 26.05
C GLU A 106 -2.45 18.46 26.88
N GLU A 107 -2.65 17.14 26.82
CA GLU A 107 -1.83 16.18 27.56
C GLU A 107 -0.42 16.07 26.98
N ILE A 108 -0.31 16.11 25.66
CA ILE A 108 0.99 16.04 24.97
C ILE A 108 1.75 17.36 25.16
N LYS A 109 1.04 18.49 25.22
CA LYS A 109 1.65 19.78 25.56
C LYS A 109 2.26 19.77 26.96
N LYS A 110 1.51 19.31 27.97
CA LYS A 110 2.01 19.14 29.35
C LYS A 110 3.22 18.21 29.42
N PHE A 111 3.19 17.12 28.66
CA PHE A 111 4.31 16.19 28.54
C PHE A 111 5.54 16.87 27.91
N CYS A 112 5.40 17.56 26.79
CA CYS A 112 6.50 18.30 26.14
C CYS A 112 7.10 19.41 27.04
N ASP A 113 6.25 20.17 27.72
CA ASP A 113 6.69 21.22 28.64
C ASP A 113 7.49 20.66 29.83
N SER A 114 7.19 19.41 30.26
CA SER A 114 7.96 18.72 31.32
C SER A 114 9.41 18.42 30.93
N PHE A 115 9.69 18.15 29.65
CA PHE A 115 11.07 17.99 29.16
C PHE A 115 11.78 19.33 28.97
N SER A 116 11.04 20.37 28.57
CA SER A 116 11.62 21.71 28.40
C SER A 116 12.02 22.34 29.73
N SER A 117 11.32 22.02 30.82
CA SER A 117 11.64 22.51 32.17
C SER A 117 12.88 21.83 32.78
N ALA A 118 13.18 20.60 32.35
CA ALA A 118 14.38 19.87 32.81
C ALA A 118 15.70 20.42 32.22
N ALA A 119 15.65 21.14 31.08
CA ALA A 119 16.83 21.70 30.44
C ALA A 119 17.39 22.96 31.15
N THR A 120 16.59 23.65 31.97
CA THR A 120 16.97 24.95 32.57
C THR A 120 17.66 24.82 33.94
N VAL A 121 17.83 23.61 34.49
CA VAL A 121 18.36 23.42 35.86
C VAL A 121 19.88 23.16 35.89
N ALA A 122 20.56 23.14 34.74
CA ALA A 122 22.01 22.93 34.67
C ALA A 122 22.80 24.23 34.40
N GLU A 123 22.73 25.21 35.31
CA GLU A 123 23.72 26.30 35.38
C GLU A 123 24.17 26.48 36.85
N PRO A 124 25.48 26.44 37.16
CA PRO A 124 25.96 26.29 38.53
C PRO A 124 25.84 27.61 39.32
N GLN A 125 25.38 27.48 40.56
CA GLN A 125 25.28 28.55 41.55
C GLN A 125 26.65 29.22 41.78
N LYS A 126 26.72 30.53 41.54
CA LYS A 126 27.85 31.37 41.96
C LYS A 126 27.57 31.90 43.36
N THR A 127 28.29 31.38 44.34
CA THR A 127 28.29 31.78 45.75
C THR A 127 28.54 33.28 45.90
N GLU A 128 27.62 34.01 46.52
CA GLU A 128 27.82 35.39 46.98
C GLU A 128 28.69 35.40 48.24
N GLU A 129 29.91 35.92 48.11
CA GLU A 129 30.77 36.29 49.24
C GLU A 129 30.44 37.74 49.64
N LYS A 130 29.68 37.92 50.73
CA LYS A 130 29.46 39.23 51.35
C LYS A 130 30.71 39.68 52.11
N SER A 131 31.43 40.64 51.54
CA SER A 131 32.39 41.49 52.26
C SER A 131 31.79 42.90 52.42
N LYS A 132 31.38 43.23 53.65
CA LYS A 132 31.55 44.56 54.25
C LYS A 132 31.22 44.54 55.74
#